data_AF-M0JHN8-F1
#
_entry.id   AF-M0JHN8-F1
#
_cell.length_a   1.000
_cell.length_b   1.000
_cell.length_c   1.000
_cell.angle_alpha   90.00
_cell.angle_beta   90.00
_cell.angle_gamma   90.00
#
_symmetry.space_group_name_H-M   'P 1'
#
loop_
_entity.id
_entity.type
_entity.pdbx_description
1 polymer ?
#
loop_
_entity_poly.entity_id
_entity_poly.type
_entity_poly.pdbx_seq_one_letter_code
_entity_poly.pdbx_strand_id
1 'polypeptide(L)'
;MSRVSARDALRYATEDDAVVLFGVIVGGWVLLTIGTFALAGYGFGLMFALGIVASLAGALAVFAGVVGLAYKLLVDSRRAGAE
;
A
#
# COMPACT_ATOMS: atom_id res chain seq x y z
N MET A 1 -5.87 -28.76 8.56
CA MET A 1 -5.24 -27.79 7.65
C MET A 1 -5.46 -28.27 6.24
N SER A 2 -6.37 -27.64 5.49
CA SER A 2 -6.46 -27.88 4.04
C SER A 2 -5.14 -27.41 3.42
N ARG A 3 -4.51 -28.24 2.59
CA ARG A 3 -3.27 -27.86 1.92
C ARG A 3 -3.64 -26.82 0.86
N VAL A 4 -3.37 -25.55 1.15
CA VAL A 4 -3.44 -24.49 0.14
C VAL A 4 -2.34 -24.77 -0.88
N SER A 5 -2.72 -24.95 -2.14
CA SER A 5 -1.76 -25.12 -3.23
C SER A 5 -0.96 -23.83 -3.38
N ALA A 6 0.37 -23.93 -3.45
CA ALA A 6 1.23 -22.78 -3.69
C ALA A 6 0.85 -22.01 -4.97
N ARG A 7 0.27 -22.73 -5.96
CA ARG A 7 -0.26 -22.15 -7.19
C ARG A 7 -1.47 -21.25 -6.94
N ASP A 8 -2.38 -21.66 -6.06
CA ASP A 8 -3.59 -20.89 -5.75
C ASP A 8 -3.24 -19.65 -4.92
N ALA A 9 -2.28 -19.77 -3.99
CA ALA A 9 -1.76 -18.63 -3.25
C ALA A 9 -1.07 -17.61 -4.17
N LEU A 10 -0.24 -18.07 -5.12
CA LEU A 10 0.39 -17.20 -6.11
C LEU A 10 -0.64 -16.53 -7.01
N ARG A 11 -1.64 -17.27 -7.49
CA ARG A 11 -2.72 -16.74 -8.34
C ARG A 11 -3.55 -15.69 -7.63
N TYR A 12 -3.83 -15.88 -6.34
CA TYR A 12 -4.52 -14.88 -5.52
C TYR A 12 -3.65 -13.63 -5.33
N ALA A 13 -2.35 -13.81 -5.08
CA ALA A 13 -1.41 -12.70 -4.95
C ALA A 13 -1.21 -11.92 -6.26
N THR A 14 -1.35 -12.56 -7.42
CA THR A 14 -1.31 -11.91 -8.75
C THR A 14 -2.66 -11.46 -9.26
N GLU A 15 -3.74 -11.62 -8.50
CA GLU A 15 -5.03 -11.05 -8.87
C GLU A 15 -4.93 -9.52 -8.93
N ASP A 16 -5.40 -8.91 -10.03
CA ASP A 16 -5.16 -7.49 -10.36
C ASP A 16 -5.49 -6.56 -9.18
N ASP A 17 -6.57 -6.81 -8.45
CA ASP A 17 -6.96 -5.99 -7.30
C ASP A 17 -5.95 -6.04 -6.15
N ALA A 18 -5.35 -7.20 -5.87
CA ALA A 18 -4.33 -7.32 -4.81
C ALA A 18 -3.01 -6.65 -5.23
N VAL A 19 -2.65 -6.81 -6.51
CA VAL A 19 -1.44 -6.18 -7.09
C VAL A 19 -1.57 -4.66 -7.10
N VAL A 20 -2.74 -4.13 -7.46
CA VAL A 20 -3.02 -2.69 -7.47
C VAL A 20 -2.91 -2.13 -6.04
N LEU A 21 -3.54 -2.77 -5.06
CA LEU A 21 -3.45 -2.33 -3.66
C LEU A 21 -2.02 -2.36 -3.13
N PHE A 22 -1.26 -3.41 -3.47
CA PHE A 22 0.16 -3.47 -3.14
C PHE A 22 0.96 -2.37 -3.84
N GLY A 23 0.67 -2.08 -5.11
CA GLY A 23 1.25 -0.98 -5.87
C GLY A 23 1.00 0.38 -5.21
N VAL A 24 -0.20 0.62 -4.68
CA VAL A 24 -0.53 1.85 -3.93
C VAL A 24 0.32 1.97 -2.66
N ILE A 25 0.49 0.88 -1.92
CA ILE A 25 1.34 0.86 -0.71
C ILE A 25 2.80 1.16 -1.06
N VAL A 26 3.34 0.49 -2.08
CA VAL A 26 4.73 0.71 -2.54
C VAL A 26 4.92 2.14 -3.06
N GLY A 27 3.96 2.66 -3.84
CA GLY A 27 3.99 4.03 -4.32
C GLY A 27 3.96 5.06 -3.19
N GLY A 28 3.13 4.81 -2.16
CA GLY A 28 3.10 5.64 -0.95
C GLY A 28 4.42 5.62 -0.18
N TRP A 29 5.04 4.44 -0.05
CA TRP A 29 6.35 4.28 0.58
C TRP A 29 7.47 5.02 -0.17
N VAL A 30 7.45 5.00 -1.50
CA VAL A 30 8.38 5.79 -2.34
C VAL A 30 8.18 7.28 -2.07
N LEU A 31 6.94 7.76 -2.03
CA LEU A 31 6.63 9.17 -1.74
C LEU A 31 7.14 9.60 -0.36
N LEU A 32 6.98 8.74 0.67
CA LEU A 32 7.52 8.99 2.01
C LEU A 32 9.03 9.08 2.03
N THR A 33 9.71 8.23 1.25
CA THR A 33 11.18 8.22 1.14
C THR A 33 11.67 9.52 0.50
N ILE A 34 11.05 9.93 -0.60
CA ILE A 34 11.34 11.20 -1.29
C ILE A 34 11.05 12.39 -0.36
N GLY A 35 9.91 12.36 0.34
CA GLY A 35 9.52 13.40 1.29
C GLY A 35 10.56 13.57 2.40
N THR A 36 10.96 12.46 3.02
CA THR A 36 12.00 12.44 4.07
C THR A 36 13.32 12.99 3.57
N PHE A 37 13.74 12.62 2.35
CA PHE A 37 14.96 13.14 1.75
C PHE A 37 14.88 14.66 1.53
N ALA A 38 13.75 15.16 1.03
CA ALA A 38 13.52 16.59 0.83
C ALA A 38 13.49 17.38 2.15
N LEU A 39 12.94 16.78 3.22
CA LEU A 39 12.90 17.35 4.58
C LEU A 39 14.26 17.32 5.30
N ALA A 40 15.12 16.35 4.99
CA ALA A 40 16.45 16.23 5.60
C ALA A 40 17.47 17.26 5.05
N GLY A 41 17.19 17.88 3.91
CA GLY A 41 17.95 19.04 3.45
C GLY A 41 17.70 20.23 4.38
N TYR A 42 18.73 20.71 5.08
CA TYR A 42 18.72 21.77 6.11
C TYR A 42 18.29 23.19 5.62
N GLY A 43 17.41 23.30 4.63
CA GLY A 43 16.94 24.56 4.06
C GLY A 43 15.41 24.72 4.17
N PHE A 44 14.97 25.78 4.82
CA PHE A 44 13.58 26.24 4.76
C PHE A 44 13.29 26.80 3.35
N GLY A 45 12.26 26.30 2.66
CA GLY A 45 11.95 26.73 1.30
C GLY A 45 11.05 25.77 0.51
N LEU A 46 11.05 25.88 -0.82
CA LEU A 46 10.20 25.06 -1.71
C LEU A 46 10.40 23.55 -1.51
N MET A 47 11.64 23.11 -1.28
CA MET A 47 11.95 21.69 -1.02
C MET A 47 11.30 21.17 0.27
N PHE A 48 11.25 22.00 1.32
CA PHE A 48 10.55 21.67 2.55
C PHE A 48 9.04 21.51 2.31
N ALA A 49 8.42 22.44 1.58
CA ALA A 49 7.00 22.36 1.25
C ALA A 49 6.67 21.12 0.41
N LEU A 50 7.48 20.81 -0.61
CA LEU A 50 7.33 19.61 -1.42
C LEU A 50 7.54 18.34 -0.58
N GLY A 51 8.50 18.36 0.35
CA GLY A 51 8.75 17.26 1.27
C GLY A 51 7.55 16.96 2.17
N ILE A 52 6.90 18.00 2.72
CA ILE A 52 5.66 17.86 3.50
C ILE A 52 4.54 17.25 2.65
N VAL A 53 4.30 17.80 1.46
CA VAL A 53 3.22 17.33 0.56
C VAL A 53 3.45 15.88 0.15
N ALA A 54 4.68 15.53 -0.25
CA ALA A 54 5.06 14.15 -0.59
C ALA A 54 4.90 13.21 0.61
N SER A 55 5.27 13.65 1.81
CA SER A 55 5.12 12.84 3.03
C SER A 55 3.66 12.58 3.37
N LEU A 56 2.80 13.60 3.28
CA LEU A 56 1.36 13.46 3.55
C LEU A 56 0.67 12.58 2.51
N ALA A 57 0.95 12.80 1.22
CA ALA A 57 0.39 11.98 0.15
C ALA A 57 0.89 10.53 0.25
N GLY A 58 2.16 10.32 0.59
CA GLY A 58 2.74 9.00 0.82
C GLY A 58 2.10 8.27 2.01
N ALA A 59 1.96 8.96 3.14
CA ALA A 59 1.29 8.41 4.33
C ALA A 59 -0.16 8.02 4.04
N LEU A 60 -0.90 8.88 3.32
CA LEU A 60 -2.28 8.62 2.94
C LEU A 60 -2.39 7.42 2.00
N ALA A 61 -1.50 7.32 1.00
CA ALA A 61 -1.48 6.21 0.07
C ALA A 61 -1.19 4.87 0.78
N VAL A 62 -0.18 4.83 1.66
CA VAL A 62 0.11 3.64 2.47
C VAL A 62 -1.10 3.25 3.32
N PHE A 63 -1.70 4.22 4.01
CA PHE A 63 -2.87 3.97 4.86
C PHE A 63 -4.06 3.42 4.05
N ALA A 64 -4.41 4.07 2.94
CA ALA A 64 -5.50 3.66 2.07
C ALA A 64 -5.25 2.27 1.47
N GLY A 65 -4.02 1.98 1.04
CA GLY A 65 -3.65 0.68 0.50
C GLY A 65 -3.76 -0.44 1.55
N VAL A 66 -3.30 -0.20 2.78
CA VAL A 66 -3.44 -1.17 3.88
C VAL A 66 -4.90 -1.41 4.25
N VAL A 67 -5.72 -0.36 4.35
CA VAL A 67 -7.15 -0.48 4.65
C VAL A 67 -7.87 -1.22 3.53
N GLY A 68 -7.59 -0.90 2.26
CA GLY A 68 -8.17 -1.58 1.11
C GLY A 68 -7.80 -3.06 1.07
N LEU A 69 -6.55 -3.40 1.38
CA LEU A 69 -6.08 -4.78 1.43
C LEU A 69 -6.73 -5.56 2.58
N ALA A 70 -6.84 -4.96 3.77
CA ALA A 70 -7.56 -5.55 4.90
C ALA A 70 -9.05 -5.77 4.58
N TYR A 71 -9.68 -4.79 3.92
CA TYR A 71 -11.08 -4.90 3.50
C TYR A 71 -11.28 -6.03 2.48
N LYS A 72 -10.42 -6.13 1.46
CA LYS A 72 -10.46 -7.23 0.48
C LYS A 72 -10.37 -8.58 1.17
N LEU A 73 -9.38 -8.77 2.05
CA LEU A 73 -9.20 -10.01 2.81
C LEU A 73 -10.43 -10.36 3.66
N LEU A 74 -11.08 -9.36 4.27
CA LEU A 74 -12.29 -9.57 5.06
C LEU A 74 -13.49 -10.00 4.20
N VAL A 75 -13.68 -9.36 3.05
CA VAL A 75 -14.77 -9.68 2.12
C VAL A 75 -14.60 -11.08 1.54
N ASP A 76 -13.39 -11.43 1.12
CA ASP A 76 -13.09 -12.75 0.56
C ASP A 76 -13.28 -13.86 1.59
N SER A 77 -12.86 -13.63 2.85
CA SER A 77 -13.08 -14.55 3.97
C SER A 77 -14.57 -14.82 4.23
N ARG A 78 -15.42 -13.78 4.16
CA ARG A 78 -16.87 -13.94 4.32
C ARG A 78 -17.52 -14.71 3.19
N ARG A 79 -17.07 -14.49 1.94
CA ARG A 79 -17.58 -15.21 0.77
C ARG A 79 -17.25 -16.69 0.85
N ALA A 80 -16.01 -17.03 1.22
CA ALA A 80 -15.58 -18.42 1.38
C ALA A 80 -16.31 -19.19 2.50
N GLY A 81 -16.85 -18.49 3.51
CA GLY A 81 -17.64 -19.10 4.57
C GLY A 81 -19.15 -19.18 4.30
N ALA A 82 -19.63 -18.59 3.22
CA ALA A 82 -21.03 -18.63 2.79
C ALA A 82 -21.31 -19.75 1.77
N GLU A 83 -20.26 -20.37 1.23
CA GLU A 83 -20.27 -21.57 0.39
C GLU A 83 -20.14 -22.84 1.25
#